data_AF-A0A078HSU4-F1
#
_entry.id   AF-A0A078HSU4-F1
#
_cell.length_a   1.000
_cell.length_b   1.000
_cell.length_c   1.000
_cell.angle_alpha   90.00
_cell.angle_beta   90.00
_cell.angle_gamma   90.00
#
_symmetry.space_group_name_H-M   'P 1'
#
loop_
_entity.id
_entity.type
_entity.pdbx_description
1 polymer ?
#
loop_
_entity_poly.entity_id
_entity_poly.type
_entity_poly.pdbx_seq_one_letter_code
_entity_poly.pdbx_strand_id
1 'polypeptide(L)'
;MEGEGVYVPAFRRKEKTIDAERESWDELKRRINALVNKVSVHNLRHVVSELFEEDLIRGRGLLCRSCMKSQIASPSFTDVIAALIAVVNSKLPSIGDLLLKRLVLQIRRAYERSDKPLLLAVVKFLAHLVNQRVACEIIALEVIHMLLRKPTEDTVEVAVVFVRECGALLLDLSPRRFGVIFDVFRRVVQEGDLEFRSRCLIESLVALRRSNFEGYPAVRDELDLVDSDEKVMHVISLYDESDPETSLDEHTWRARR
;
A
#
# COMPACT_ATOMS: atom_id res chain seq x y z
N MET A 1 -18.12 59.71 6.02
CA MET A 1 -19.14 58.75 5.57
C MET A 1 -18.58 57.37 5.84
N GLU A 2 -18.85 56.88 7.05
CA GLU A 2 -18.44 55.57 7.53
C GLU A 2 -19.22 54.51 6.74
N GLY A 3 -18.51 53.52 6.19
CA GLY A 3 -19.11 52.46 5.40
C GLY A 3 -20.05 51.62 6.26
N GLU A 4 -21.32 51.59 5.87
CA GLU A 4 -22.32 50.67 6.42
C GLU A 4 -21.80 49.24 6.31
N GLY A 5 -21.40 48.65 7.44
CA GLY A 5 -21.09 47.24 7.53
C GLY A 5 -22.37 46.44 7.25
N VAL A 6 -22.53 45.97 6.02
CA VAL A 6 -23.65 45.12 5.60
C VAL A 6 -23.78 43.95 6.58
N TYR A 7 -24.85 43.97 7.40
CA TYR A 7 -25.12 42.90 8.35
C TYR A 7 -25.44 41.61 7.57
N VAL A 8 -24.51 40.65 7.65
CA VAL A 8 -24.72 39.31 7.11
C VAL A 8 -25.27 38.43 8.23
N PRO A 9 -26.51 37.90 8.11
CA PRO A 9 -27.09 37.04 9.13
C PRO A 9 -26.21 35.82 9.44
N ALA A 10 -26.23 35.37 10.70
CA ALA A 10 -25.40 34.27 11.17
C ALA A 10 -25.55 32.97 10.34
N PHE A 11 -26.76 32.67 9.85
CA PHE A 11 -27.00 31.50 9.00
C PHE A 11 -26.29 31.60 7.65
N ARG A 12 -26.31 32.78 6.99
CA ARG A 12 -25.57 33.00 5.73
C ARG A 12 -24.07 33.00 5.92
N ARG A 13 -23.57 33.46 7.07
CA ARG A 13 -22.14 33.34 7.42
C ARG A 13 -21.74 31.87 7.56
N LYS A 14 -22.56 31.07 8.24
CA LYS A 14 -22.35 29.63 8.41
C LYS A 14 -22.38 28.87 7.08
N GLU A 15 -23.32 29.17 6.20
CA GLU A 15 -23.37 28.60 4.83
C GLU A 15 -22.10 28.92 4.04
N LYS A 16 -21.68 30.21 4.02
CA LYS A 16 -20.44 30.61 3.34
C LYS A 16 -19.19 29.91 3.91
N THR A 17 -19.13 29.69 5.22
CA THR A 17 -18.03 28.94 5.84
C THR A 17 -18.04 27.47 5.43
N ILE A 18 -19.21 26.83 5.40
CA ILE A 18 -19.36 25.43 4.96
C ILE A 18 -18.96 25.27 3.49
N ASP A 19 -19.37 26.19 2.63
CA ASP A 19 -19.02 26.15 1.20
C ASP A 19 -17.51 26.34 0.99
N ALA A 20 -16.88 27.27 1.72
CA ALA A 20 -15.43 27.45 1.68
C ALA A 20 -14.65 26.22 2.20
N GLU A 21 -15.13 25.56 3.26
CA GLU A 21 -14.50 24.33 3.79
C GLU A 21 -14.57 23.16 2.80
N ARG A 22 -15.70 23.05 2.08
CA ARG A 22 -15.90 22.06 1.01
C ARG A 22 -15.00 22.34 -0.18
N GLU A 23 -14.92 23.60 -0.63
CA GLU A 23 -14.03 23.99 -1.73
C GLU A 23 -12.55 23.71 -1.38
N SER A 24 -12.13 24.05 -0.16
CA SER A 24 -10.80 23.71 0.35
C SER A 24 -10.53 22.20 0.37
N TRP A 25 -11.53 21.38 0.71
CA TRP A 25 -11.40 19.92 0.70
C TRP A 25 -11.28 19.36 -0.72
N ASP A 26 -12.10 19.84 -1.65
CA ASP A 26 -12.07 19.42 -3.04
C ASP A 26 -10.75 19.83 -3.73
N GLU A 27 -10.21 21.00 -3.38
CA GLU A 27 -8.87 21.41 -3.80
C GLU A 27 -7.79 20.47 -3.24
N LEU A 28 -7.77 20.21 -1.94
CA LEU A 28 -6.80 19.29 -1.32
C LEU A 28 -6.85 17.90 -2.00
N LYS A 29 -8.04 17.35 -2.20
CA LYS A 29 -8.26 16.09 -2.91
C LYS A 29 -7.71 16.12 -4.33
N ARG A 30 -7.96 17.19 -5.08
CA ARG A 30 -7.48 17.36 -6.46
C ARG A 30 -5.94 17.42 -6.49
N ARG A 31 -5.33 18.18 -5.58
CA ARG A 31 -3.87 18.33 -5.51
C ARG A 31 -3.18 17.02 -5.16
N ILE A 32 -3.62 16.34 -4.10
CA ILE A 32 -3.09 15.02 -3.72
C ILE A 32 -3.19 14.04 -4.90
N ASN A 33 -4.35 13.95 -5.55
CA ASN A 33 -4.52 13.05 -6.70
C ASN A 33 -3.59 13.39 -7.87
N ALA A 34 -3.40 14.68 -8.16
CA ALA A 34 -2.50 15.12 -9.23
C ALA A 34 -1.03 14.74 -8.90
N LEU A 35 -0.60 14.92 -7.65
CA LEU A 35 0.74 14.58 -7.18
C LEU A 35 1.00 13.08 -7.26
N VAL A 36 0.08 12.26 -6.76
CA VAL A 36 0.23 10.79 -6.79
C VAL A 36 0.23 10.26 -8.22
N ASN A 37 -0.64 10.77 -9.11
CA ASN A 37 -0.72 10.30 -10.49
C ASN A 37 0.50 10.67 -11.35
N LYS A 38 1.22 11.75 -11.01
CA LYS A 38 2.41 12.19 -11.75
C LYS A 38 3.72 11.62 -11.20
N VAL A 39 3.68 10.85 -10.11
CA VAL A 39 4.89 10.36 -9.43
C VAL A 39 5.64 9.34 -10.30
N SER A 40 6.95 9.46 -10.33
CA SER A 40 7.88 8.61 -11.06
C SER A 40 9.22 8.57 -10.32
N VAL A 41 10.11 7.67 -10.74
CA VAL A 41 11.48 7.59 -10.20
C VAL A 41 12.20 8.94 -10.30
N HIS A 42 12.03 9.66 -11.41
CA HIS A 42 12.77 10.88 -11.70
C HIS A 42 12.30 12.10 -10.90
N ASN A 43 11.04 12.14 -10.49
CA ASN A 43 10.45 13.31 -9.82
C ASN A 43 9.98 13.04 -8.37
N LEU A 44 10.21 11.84 -7.84
CA LEU A 44 9.73 11.42 -6.52
C LEU A 44 10.09 12.42 -5.42
N ARG A 45 11.35 12.89 -5.36
CA ARG A 45 11.80 13.87 -4.35
C ARG A 45 11.06 15.21 -4.42
N HIS A 46 10.77 15.67 -5.64
CA HIS A 46 10.00 16.90 -5.85
C HIS A 46 8.53 16.71 -5.47
N VAL A 47 7.92 15.61 -5.89
CA VAL A 47 6.53 15.26 -5.54
C VAL A 47 6.36 15.15 -4.03
N VAL A 48 7.31 14.52 -3.33
CA VAL A 48 7.33 14.45 -1.87
C VAL A 48 7.33 15.84 -1.24
N SER A 49 8.18 16.75 -1.76
CA SER A 49 8.29 18.11 -1.23
C SER A 49 6.97 18.87 -1.39
N GLU A 50 6.37 18.84 -2.59
CA GLU A 50 5.03 19.42 -2.84
C GLU A 50 3.95 18.77 -1.96
N LEU A 51 4.02 17.45 -1.76
CA LEU A 51 3.02 16.73 -0.98
C LEU A 51 3.04 17.13 0.51
N PHE A 52 4.22 17.46 1.06
CA PHE A 52 4.35 17.97 2.42
C PHE A 52 3.92 19.43 2.60
N GLU A 53 3.70 20.17 1.51
CA GLU A 53 3.06 21.50 1.56
C GLU A 53 1.53 21.41 1.74
N GLU A 54 0.95 20.23 1.51
CA GLU A 54 -0.48 19.95 1.67
C GLU A 54 -0.81 19.46 3.11
N ASP A 55 -2.06 19.66 3.56
CA ASP A 55 -2.52 19.19 4.87
C ASP A 55 -2.78 17.67 4.85
N LEU A 56 -1.71 16.88 4.96
CA LEU A 56 -1.76 15.42 4.95
C LEU A 56 -2.40 14.83 6.21
N ILE A 57 -2.48 15.58 7.32
CA ILE A 57 -3.17 15.11 8.54
C ILE A 57 -4.69 15.06 8.26
N ARG A 58 -5.22 16.13 7.68
CA ARG A 58 -6.61 16.19 7.18
C ARG A 58 -6.81 15.27 5.98
N GLY A 59 -5.84 15.22 5.07
CA GLY A 59 -5.89 14.50 3.80
C GLY A 59 -5.46 13.04 3.84
N ARG A 60 -5.16 12.44 5.00
CA ARG A 60 -4.60 11.07 5.10
C ARG A 60 -5.44 10.00 4.38
N GLY A 61 -6.77 10.08 4.52
CA GLY A 61 -7.70 9.18 3.82
C GLY A 61 -7.66 9.38 2.30
N LEU A 62 -7.61 10.63 1.86
CA LEU A 62 -7.48 11.01 0.45
C LEU A 62 -6.17 10.48 -0.14
N LEU A 63 -5.05 10.64 0.55
CA LEU A 63 -3.75 10.12 0.11
C LEU A 63 -3.76 8.59 0.01
N CYS A 64 -4.20 7.89 1.06
CA CYS A 64 -4.29 6.43 1.04
C CYS A 64 -5.15 5.94 -0.13
N ARG A 65 -6.35 6.52 -0.30
CA ARG A 65 -7.26 6.20 -1.41
C ARG A 65 -6.61 6.49 -2.77
N SER A 66 -5.91 7.62 -2.89
CA SER A 66 -5.22 8.00 -4.13
C SER A 66 -4.16 6.98 -4.50
N CYS A 67 -3.24 6.66 -3.58
CA CYS A 67 -2.17 5.68 -3.80
C CYS A 67 -2.73 4.29 -4.16
N MET A 68 -3.75 3.80 -3.45
CA MET A 68 -4.39 2.52 -3.76
C MET A 68 -5.00 2.51 -5.17
N LYS A 69 -5.68 3.59 -5.57
CA LYS A 69 -6.28 3.70 -6.91
C LYS A 69 -5.23 3.79 -8.02
N SER A 70 -4.23 4.65 -7.84
CA SER A 70 -3.15 4.85 -8.82
C SER A 70 -2.34 3.58 -9.01
N GLN A 71 -2.09 2.83 -7.93
CA GLN A 71 -1.40 1.55 -7.99
C GLN A 71 -2.18 0.50 -8.80
N ILE A 72 -3.49 0.35 -8.55
CA ILE A 72 -4.35 -0.57 -9.32
C ILE A 72 -4.40 -0.17 -10.80
N ALA A 73 -4.50 1.13 -11.08
CA ALA A 73 -4.53 1.65 -12.45
C ALA A 73 -3.17 1.54 -13.17
N SER A 74 -2.06 1.49 -12.43
CA SER A 74 -0.71 1.48 -13.00
C SER A 74 0.26 0.63 -12.15
N PRO A 75 0.14 -0.72 -12.17
CA PRO A 75 0.91 -1.61 -11.30
C PRO A 75 2.43 -1.56 -11.52
N SER A 76 2.89 -1.09 -12.67
CA SER A 76 4.32 -0.91 -12.97
C SER A 76 5.01 0.18 -12.11
N PHE A 77 4.24 1.05 -11.46
CA PHE A 77 4.75 2.12 -10.58
C PHE A 77 4.59 1.78 -9.09
N THR A 78 4.25 0.53 -8.75
CA THR A 78 3.94 0.15 -7.37
C THR A 78 5.10 0.42 -6.41
N ASP A 79 6.32 0.14 -6.85
CA ASP A 79 7.57 0.41 -6.12
C ASP A 79 7.79 1.90 -5.86
N VAL A 80 7.50 2.76 -6.85
CA VAL A 80 7.57 4.22 -6.71
C VAL A 80 6.53 4.74 -5.73
N ILE A 81 5.29 4.24 -5.82
CA ILE A 81 4.22 4.62 -4.88
C ILE A 81 4.56 4.15 -3.47
N ALA A 82 5.14 2.94 -3.31
CA ALA A 82 5.61 2.47 -2.01
C ALA A 82 6.74 3.34 -1.45
N ALA A 83 7.67 3.80 -2.30
CA ALA A 83 8.73 4.74 -1.90
C ALA A 83 8.18 6.10 -1.45
N LEU A 84 7.17 6.64 -2.16
CA LEU A 84 6.45 7.84 -1.74
C LEU A 84 5.85 7.66 -0.34
N ILE A 85 5.16 6.54 -0.12
CA ILE A 85 4.58 6.21 1.18
C ILE A 85 5.66 6.04 2.25
N ALA A 86 6.81 5.43 1.94
CA ALA A 86 7.90 5.25 2.89
C ALA A 86 8.41 6.59 3.43
N VAL A 87 8.59 7.58 2.54
CA VAL A 87 9.01 8.93 2.93
C VAL A 87 7.93 9.65 3.72
N VAL A 88 6.66 9.56 3.32
CA VAL A 88 5.55 10.14 4.08
C VAL A 88 5.44 9.50 5.47
N ASN A 89 5.59 8.19 5.55
CA ASN A 89 5.45 7.40 6.77
C ASN A 89 6.55 7.68 7.80
N SER A 90 7.78 8.04 7.38
CA SER A 90 8.85 8.42 8.31
C SER A 90 8.53 9.69 9.10
N LYS A 91 7.69 10.58 8.55
CA LYS A 91 7.27 11.83 9.20
C LYS A 91 5.84 11.78 9.75
N LEU A 92 4.95 11.02 9.12
CA LEU A 92 3.53 10.87 9.47
C LEU A 92 3.14 9.37 9.52
N PRO A 93 3.53 8.63 10.57
CA PRO A 93 3.32 7.18 10.64
C PRO A 93 1.87 6.71 10.57
N SER A 94 0.92 7.58 10.99
CA SER A 94 -0.51 7.29 10.91
C SER A 94 -1.03 7.07 9.48
N ILE A 95 -0.33 7.61 8.47
CA ILE A 95 -0.65 7.39 7.07
C ILE A 95 -0.26 5.97 6.64
N GLY A 96 0.93 5.50 7.03
CA GLY A 96 1.37 4.13 6.74
C GLY A 96 0.48 3.10 7.43
N ASP A 97 0.17 3.30 8.71
CA ASP A 97 -0.74 2.44 9.47
C ASP A 97 -2.14 2.36 8.81
N LEU A 98 -2.73 3.51 8.47
CA LEU A 98 -4.03 3.57 7.81
C LEU A 98 -4.02 2.85 6.44
N LEU A 99 -2.99 3.09 5.62
CA LEU A 99 -2.85 2.44 4.32
C LEU A 99 -2.77 0.92 4.48
N LEU A 100 -1.95 0.44 5.41
CA LEU A 100 -1.75 -0.98 5.65
C LEU A 100 -3.06 -1.66 6.11
N LYS A 101 -3.81 -1.05 7.03
CA LYS A 101 -5.15 -1.54 7.44
C LYS A 101 -6.10 -1.66 6.25
N ARG A 102 -6.12 -0.65 5.38
CA ARG A 102 -6.96 -0.65 4.15
C ARG A 102 -6.53 -1.75 3.18
N LEU A 103 -5.23 -1.96 2.98
CA LEU A 103 -4.70 -3.01 2.11
C LEU A 103 -5.02 -4.41 2.65
N VAL A 104 -4.81 -4.65 3.96
CA VAL A 104 -5.16 -5.94 4.60
C VAL A 104 -6.63 -6.28 4.39
N LEU A 105 -7.54 -5.31 4.62
CA LEU A 105 -8.96 -5.51 4.38
C LEU A 105 -9.26 -5.83 2.90
N GLN A 106 -8.58 -5.16 1.97
CA GLN A 106 -8.76 -5.38 0.54
C GLN A 106 -8.23 -6.75 0.09
N ILE A 107 -7.10 -7.22 0.63
CA ILE A 107 -6.56 -8.57 0.40
C ILE A 107 -7.56 -9.62 0.85
N ARG A 108 -8.08 -9.51 2.08
CA ARG A 108 -9.07 -10.45 2.62
C ARG A 108 -10.31 -10.53 1.73
N ARG A 109 -10.87 -9.38 1.36
CA ARG A 109 -12.06 -9.31 0.50
C ARG A 109 -11.80 -9.86 -0.91
N ALA A 110 -10.66 -9.55 -1.51
CA ALA A 110 -10.30 -10.04 -2.83
C ALA A 110 -10.09 -11.56 -2.83
N TYR A 111 -9.44 -12.09 -1.79
CA TYR A 111 -9.26 -13.52 -1.58
C TYR A 111 -10.59 -14.26 -1.36
N GLU A 112 -11.46 -13.75 -0.50
CA GLU A 112 -12.79 -14.33 -0.22
C GLU A 112 -13.70 -14.35 -1.46
N ARG A 113 -13.56 -13.37 -2.35
CA ARG A 113 -14.35 -13.26 -3.59
C ARG A 113 -13.70 -13.94 -4.79
N SER A 114 -12.52 -14.54 -4.62
CA SER A 114 -11.71 -15.07 -5.71
C SER A 114 -11.43 -14.03 -6.82
N ASP A 115 -11.29 -12.75 -6.46
CA ASP A 115 -10.96 -11.66 -7.38
C ASP A 115 -9.44 -11.59 -7.57
N LYS A 116 -8.92 -12.47 -8.44
CA LYS A 116 -7.49 -12.59 -8.73
C LYS A 116 -6.86 -11.28 -9.22
N PRO A 117 -7.41 -10.54 -10.20
CA PRO A 117 -6.79 -9.30 -10.66
C PRO A 117 -6.59 -8.29 -9.53
N LEU A 118 -7.60 -8.12 -8.68
CA LEU A 118 -7.49 -7.23 -7.54
C LEU A 118 -6.50 -7.78 -6.51
N LEU A 119 -6.59 -9.07 -6.17
CA LEU A 119 -5.71 -9.70 -5.20
C LEU A 119 -4.24 -9.53 -5.61
N LEU A 120 -3.91 -9.79 -6.88
CA LEU A 120 -2.56 -9.62 -7.43
C LEU A 120 -2.06 -8.17 -7.30
N ALA A 121 -2.89 -7.19 -7.64
CA ALA A 121 -2.52 -5.77 -7.51
C ALA A 121 -2.21 -5.40 -6.06
N VAL A 122 -3.09 -5.79 -5.12
CA VAL A 122 -2.99 -5.38 -3.72
C VAL A 122 -1.85 -6.10 -2.99
N VAL A 123 -1.63 -7.40 -3.24
CA VAL A 123 -0.48 -8.10 -2.65
C VAL A 123 0.82 -7.55 -3.21
N LYS A 124 0.89 -7.17 -4.49
CA LYS A 124 2.08 -6.51 -5.04
C LYS A 124 2.37 -5.20 -4.32
N PHE A 125 1.35 -4.41 -4.01
CA PHE A 125 1.54 -3.18 -3.24
C PHE A 125 2.06 -3.44 -1.83
N LEU A 126 1.47 -4.41 -1.14
CA LEU A 126 1.95 -4.82 0.17
C LEU A 126 3.42 -5.32 0.13
N ALA A 127 3.80 -6.07 -0.91
CA ALA A 127 5.17 -6.57 -1.07
C ALA A 127 6.19 -5.41 -1.10
N HIS A 128 5.92 -4.36 -1.87
CA HIS A 128 6.82 -3.21 -1.93
C HIS A 128 6.80 -2.36 -0.64
N LEU A 129 5.68 -2.32 0.09
CA LEU A 129 5.64 -1.67 1.42
C LEU A 129 6.46 -2.44 2.46
N VAL A 130 6.48 -3.78 2.38
CA VAL A 130 7.35 -4.63 3.19
C VAL A 130 8.81 -4.38 2.82
N ASN A 131 9.15 -4.35 1.52
CA ASN A 131 10.51 -4.04 1.05
C ASN A 131 11.01 -2.69 1.57
N GLN A 132 10.14 -1.67 1.55
CA GLN A 132 10.44 -0.32 2.05
C GLN A 132 10.44 -0.21 3.58
N ARG A 133 10.22 -1.32 4.31
CA ARG A 133 10.12 -1.37 5.78
C ARG A 133 9.00 -0.54 6.39
N VAL A 134 7.95 -0.24 5.61
CA VAL A 134 6.72 0.36 6.14
C VAL A 134 5.94 -0.70 6.92
N ALA A 135 5.91 -1.94 6.44
CA ALA A 135 5.33 -3.07 7.15
C ALA A 135 6.39 -4.09 7.57
N CYS A 136 6.22 -4.68 8.74
CA CYS A 136 7.02 -5.80 9.20
C CYS A 136 6.80 -7.04 8.31
N GLU A 137 7.86 -7.81 8.07
CA GLU A 137 7.84 -8.98 7.19
C GLU A 137 6.87 -10.10 7.60
N ILE A 138 6.39 -10.07 8.85
CA ILE A 138 5.41 -11.03 9.37
C ILE A 138 4.15 -11.04 8.51
N ILE A 139 3.64 -9.88 8.09
CA ILE A 139 2.44 -9.82 7.25
C ILE A 139 2.63 -10.53 5.91
N ALA A 140 3.84 -10.46 5.32
CA ALA A 140 4.13 -11.15 4.07
C ALA A 140 4.09 -12.68 4.26
N LEU A 141 4.64 -13.18 5.38
CA LEU A 141 4.57 -14.60 5.70
C LEU A 141 3.13 -15.08 5.90
N GLU A 142 2.29 -14.29 6.58
CA GLU A 142 0.86 -14.60 6.76
C GLU A 142 0.09 -14.61 5.44
N VAL A 143 0.34 -13.65 4.55
CA VAL A 143 -0.27 -13.61 3.21
C VAL A 143 0.13 -14.84 2.40
N ILE A 144 1.40 -15.23 2.39
CA ILE A 144 1.84 -16.43 1.68
C ILE A 144 1.19 -17.68 2.28
N HIS A 145 1.13 -17.78 3.61
CA HIS A 145 0.47 -18.89 4.28
C HIS A 145 -1.02 -18.97 3.91
N MET A 146 -1.74 -17.84 3.89
CA MET A 146 -3.14 -17.78 3.47
C MET A 146 -3.31 -18.32 2.03
N LEU A 147 -2.50 -17.84 1.08
CA LEU A 147 -2.59 -18.21 -0.33
C LEU A 147 -2.31 -19.70 -0.59
N LEU A 148 -1.40 -20.29 0.19
CA LEU A 148 -0.97 -21.69 0.04
C LEU A 148 -1.73 -22.68 0.94
N ARG A 149 -2.62 -22.21 1.83
CA ARG A 149 -3.37 -23.09 2.74
C ARG A 149 -4.31 -24.04 2.00
N LYS A 150 -4.94 -23.55 0.93
CA LYS A 150 -5.79 -24.31 0.01
C LYS A 150 -5.42 -23.87 -1.41
N PRO A 151 -4.34 -24.40 -1.98
CA PRO A 151 -3.80 -23.90 -3.23
C PRO A 151 -4.79 -24.15 -4.38
N THR A 152 -5.01 -23.13 -5.19
CA THR A 152 -5.60 -23.23 -6.53
C THR A 152 -4.60 -22.67 -7.54
N GLU A 153 -4.85 -22.87 -8.83
CA GLU A 153 -4.04 -22.25 -9.90
C GLU A 153 -3.86 -20.74 -9.68
N ASP A 154 -4.94 -20.06 -9.31
CA ASP A 154 -4.95 -18.61 -9.09
C ASP A 154 -4.19 -18.21 -7.81
N THR A 155 -4.39 -18.90 -6.68
CA THR A 155 -3.70 -18.53 -5.44
C THR A 155 -2.21 -18.87 -5.50
N VAL A 156 -1.83 -19.92 -6.22
CA VAL A 156 -0.43 -20.28 -6.49
C VAL A 156 0.24 -19.22 -7.36
N GLU A 157 -0.40 -18.79 -8.44
CA GLU A 157 0.14 -17.72 -9.29
C GLU A 157 0.33 -16.42 -8.49
N VAL A 158 -0.67 -16.02 -7.70
CA VAL A 158 -0.57 -14.84 -6.81
C VAL A 158 0.56 -15.01 -5.79
N ALA A 159 0.71 -16.18 -5.16
CA ALA A 159 1.76 -16.44 -4.19
C ALA A 159 3.16 -16.35 -4.82
N VAL A 160 3.33 -16.92 -6.02
CA VAL A 160 4.60 -16.84 -6.76
C VAL A 160 4.95 -15.40 -7.11
N VAL A 161 3.98 -14.62 -7.61
CA VAL A 161 4.18 -13.20 -7.90
C VAL A 161 4.56 -12.44 -6.63
N PHE A 162 3.83 -12.63 -5.54
CA PHE A 162 4.08 -11.94 -4.27
C PHE A 162 5.47 -12.24 -3.70
N VAL A 163 5.88 -13.52 -3.69
CA VAL A 163 7.21 -13.93 -3.22
C VAL A 163 8.31 -13.43 -4.13
N ARG A 164 8.07 -13.32 -5.44
CA ARG A 164 9.05 -12.73 -6.37
C ARG A 164 9.31 -11.24 -6.07
N GLU A 165 8.28 -10.49 -5.66
CA GLU A 165 8.40 -9.06 -5.38
C GLU A 165 9.08 -8.77 -4.02
N CYS A 166 8.86 -9.60 -2.98
CA CYS A 166 9.42 -9.36 -1.63
C CYS A 166 10.43 -10.41 -1.14
N GLY A 167 10.71 -11.45 -1.92
CA GLY A 167 11.48 -12.61 -1.48
C GLY A 167 12.94 -12.32 -1.17
N ALA A 168 13.55 -11.34 -1.84
CA ALA A 168 14.90 -10.87 -1.51
C ALA A 168 14.97 -10.38 -0.06
N LEU A 169 14.01 -9.56 0.36
CA LEU A 169 13.95 -9.04 1.73
C LEU A 169 13.65 -10.15 2.75
N LEU A 170 12.71 -11.06 2.43
CA LEU A 170 12.36 -12.18 3.31
C LEU A 170 13.52 -13.15 3.50
N LEU A 171 14.33 -13.36 2.46
CA LEU A 171 15.53 -14.19 2.51
C LEU A 171 16.58 -13.58 3.43
N ASP A 172 16.78 -12.26 3.37
CA ASP A 172 17.73 -11.52 4.20
C ASP A 172 17.31 -11.50 5.69
N LEU A 173 16.05 -11.17 5.95
CA LEU A 173 15.56 -10.98 7.32
C LEU A 173 15.23 -12.25 8.08
N SER A 174 14.56 -13.18 7.39
CA SER A 174 13.90 -14.32 8.03
C SER A 174 14.16 -15.61 7.25
N PRO A 175 15.43 -15.98 6.96
CA PRO A 175 15.78 -17.09 6.06
C PRO A 175 15.19 -18.43 6.52
N ARG A 176 15.08 -18.65 7.83
CA ARG A 176 14.48 -19.87 8.40
C ARG A 176 12.97 -19.94 8.15
N ARG A 177 12.23 -18.88 8.49
CA ARG A 177 10.76 -18.82 8.27
C ARG A 177 10.44 -18.87 6.77
N PHE A 178 11.25 -18.18 5.96
CA PHE A 178 11.13 -18.22 4.51
C PHE A 178 11.54 -19.58 3.91
N GLY A 179 12.43 -20.33 4.57
CA GLY A 179 12.68 -21.75 4.30
C GLY A 179 11.42 -22.59 4.28
N VAL A 180 10.64 -22.50 5.36
CA VAL A 180 9.39 -23.26 5.54
C VAL A 180 8.39 -22.98 4.42
N ILE A 181 8.30 -21.73 3.94
CA ILE A 181 7.43 -21.37 2.81
C ILE A 181 7.77 -22.18 1.55
N PHE A 182 9.05 -22.40 1.25
CA PHE A 182 9.45 -23.19 0.08
C PHE A 182 9.21 -24.69 0.29
N ASP A 183 9.23 -25.17 1.53
CA ASP A 183 8.80 -26.54 1.82
C ASP A 183 7.30 -26.71 1.53
N VAL A 184 6.48 -25.69 1.82
CA VAL A 184 5.05 -25.66 1.46
C VAL A 184 4.88 -25.68 -0.07
N PHE A 185 5.57 -24.82 -0.81
CA PHE A 185 5.52 -24.83 -2.29
C PHE A 185 5.88 -26.21 -2.88
N ARG A 186 6.92 -26.88 -2.35
CA ARG A 186 7.29 -28.22 -2.80
C ARG A 186 6.20 -29.25 -2.50
N ARG A 187 5.59 -29.17 -1.31
CA ARG A 187 4.47 -30.05 -0.94
C ARG A 187 3.29 -29.87 -1.90
N VAL A 188 2.93 -28.63 -2.21
CA VAL A 188 1.84 -28.30 -3.15
C VAL A 188 2.10 -28.91 -4.54
N VAL A 189 3.34 -28.93 -5.02
CA VAL A 189 3.70 -29.60 -6.29
C VAL A 189 3.60 -31.13 -6.18
N GLN A 190 3.98 -31.71 -5.03
CA GLN A 190 3.99 -33.17 -4.82
C GLN A 190 2.59 -33.76 -4.62
N GLU A 191 1.67 -33.03 -3.99
CA GLU A 191 0.30 -33.50 -3.69
C GLU A 191 -0.58 -33.64 -4.94
N GLY A 192 -0.17 -33.09 -6.09
CA GLY A 192 -0.46 -33.69 -7.40
C GLY A 192 -1.69 -33.20 -8.17
N ASP A 193 -2.33 -32.09 -7.78
CA ASP A 193 -3.51 -31.55 -8.49
C ASP A 193 -3.29 -30.12 -9.03
N LEU A 194 -2.09 -29.84 -9.54
CA LEU A 194 -1.76 -28.58 -10.21
C LEU A 194 -1.51 -28.78 -11.71
N GLU A 195 -2.04 -27.85 -12.50
CA GLU A 195 -1.75 -27.75 -13.92
C GLU A 195 -0.26 -27.51 -14.16
N PHE A 196 0.18 -27.83 -15.38
CA PHE A 196 1.56 -27.68 -15.80
C PHE A 196 2.08 -26.24 -15.59
N ARG A 197 1.23 -25.23 -15.85
CA ARG A 197 1.59 -23.81 -15.68
C ARG A 197 1.98 -23.49 -14.25
N SER A 198 1.17 -23.83 -13.26
CA SER A 198 1.46 -23.53 -11.84
C SER A 198 2.70 -24.26 -11.33
N ARG A 199 2.94 -25.49 -11.80
CA ARG A 199 4.19 -26.20 -11.52
C ARG A 199 5.41 -25.46 -12.07
N CYS A 200 5.37 -25.01 -13.32
CA CYS A 200 6.45 -24.21 -13.91
C CYS A 200 6.69 -22.88 -13.18
N LEU A 201 5.63 -22.22 -12.69
CA LEU A 201 5.74 -21.00 -11.89
C LEU A 201 6.49 -21.26 -10.57
N ILE A 202 6.16 -22.36 -9.87
CA ILE A 202 6.85 -22.75 -8.64
C ILE A 202 8.31 -23.12 -8.92
N GLU A 203 8.58 -23.89 -9.97
CA GLU A 203 9.95 -24.24 -10.38
C GLU A 203 10.80 -22.99 -10.68
N SER A 204 10.22 -22.03 -11.40
CA SER A 204 10.86 -20.74 -11.69
C SER A 204 11.17 -19.97 -10.40
N LEU A 205 10.26 -19.99 -9.42
CA LEU A 205 10.48 -19.37 -8.11
C LEU A 205 11.59 -20.06 -7.31
N VAL A 206 11.68 -21.39 -7.38
CA VAL A 206 12.75 -22.17 -6.75
C VAL A 206 14.11 -21.83 -7.38
N ALA A 207 14.16 -21.68 -8.71
CA ALA A 207 15.37 -21.23 -9.40
C ALA A 207 15.76 -19.82 -8.96
N LEU A 208 14.80 -18.89 -8.87
CA LEU A 208 15.04 -17.52 -8.41
C LEU A 208 15.57 -17.47 -6.97
N ARG A 209 15.07 -18.32 -6.06
CA ARG A 209 15.62 -18.44 -4.71
C ARG A 209 17.07 -18.93 -4.71
N ARG A 210 17.43 -19.88 -5.59
CA ARG A 210 18.80 -20.40 -5.69
C ARG A 210 19.80 -19.35 -6.19
N SER A 211 19.34 -18.40 -7.02
CA SER A 211 20.12 -17.23 -7.44
C SER A 211 20.01 -16.05 -6.45
N ASN A 212 19.50 -16.26 -5.23
CA ASN A 212 19.32 -15.22 -4.21
C ASN A 212 18.53 -14.00 -4.73
N PHE A 213 17.49 -14.23 -5.54
CA PHE A 213 16.65 -13.17 -6.11
C PHE A 213 17.41 -12.17 -7.01
N GLU A 214 18.44 -12.65 -7.72
CA GLU A 214 19.13 -11.85 -8.73
C GLU A 214 18.15 -11.20 -9.72
N GLY A 215 18.31 -9.89 -9.94
CA GLY A 215 17.41 -9.08 -10.78
C GLY A 215 16.13 -8.61 -10.09
N TYR A 216 15.88 -9.02 -8.84
CA TYR A 216 14.72 -8.63 -8.03
C TYR A 216 15.18 -8.07 -6.68
N PRO A 217 15.90 -6.92 -6.66
CA PRO A 217 16.27 -6.28 -5.41
C PRO A 217 15.02 -5.86 -4.63
N ALA A 218 15.08 -5.88 -3.30
CA ALA A 218 13.96 -5.47 -2.46
C ALA A 218 13.55 -4.01 -2.73
N VAL A 219 14.53 -3.11 -2.72
CA VAL A 219 14.36 -1.69 -3.05
C VAL A 219 15.44 -1.34 -4.06
N ARG A 220 15.09 -0.59 -5.11
CA ARG A 220 16.08 -0.02 -6.02
C ARG A 220 16.73 1.19 -5.37
N ASP A 221 18.00 1.42 -5.63
CA ASP A 221 18.78 2.50 -5.02
C ASP A 221 18.13 3.89 -5.22
N GLU A 222 17.50 4.15 -6.37
CA GLU A 222 16.84 5.45 -6.63
C GLU A 222 15.57 5.67 -5.78
N LEU A 223 15.04 4.60 -5.20
CA LEU A 223 13.84 4.59 -4.37
C LEU A 223 14.13 4.45 -2.87
N ASP A 224 15.39 4.23 -2.47
CA ASP A 224 15.78 4.19 -1.05
C ASP A 224 16.05 5.62 -0.56
N LEU A 225 14.97 6.32 -0.22
CA LEU A 225 15.00 7.75 0.11
C LEU A 225 14.99 8.04 1.62
N VAL A 226 14.87 7.02 2.45
CA VAL A 226 14.72 7.15 3.91
C VAL A 226 15.83 6.38 4.58
N ASP A 227 16.56 7.05 5.45
CA ASP A 227 17.62 6.43 6.24
C ASP A 227 17.05 5.36 7.18
N SER A 228 17.88 4.36 7.50
CA SER A 228 17.42 3.16 8.22
C SER A 228 16.87 3.46 9.62
N ASP A 229 17.38 4.48 10.30
CA ASP A 229 16.97 4.95 11.62
C ASP A 229 15.72 5.85 11.58
N GLU A 230 15.39 6.45 10.43
CA GLU A 230 14.14 7.20 10.23
C GLU A 230 12.96 6.32 9.79
N LYS A 231 13.21 5.08 9.35
CA LYS A 231 12.16 4.15 8.92
C LYS A 231 11.26 3.74 10.09
N VAL A 232 9.96 4.00 9.97
CA VAL A 232 8.94 3.55 10.93
C VAL A 232 8.25 2.31 10.40
N MET A 233 8.39 1.20 11.11
CA MET A 233 7.82 -0.09 10.73
C MET A 233 6.57 -0.41 11.54
N HIS A 234 5.49 -0.78 10.86
CA HIS A 234 4.24 -1.19 11.49
C HIS A 234 4.15 -2.71 11.57
N VAL A 235 3.79 -3.22 12.75
CA VAL A 235 3.45 -4.63 12.95
C VAL A 235 1.94 -4.77 12.83
N ILE A 236 1.49 -5.39 11.74
CA ILE A 236 0.08 -5.64 11.45
C ILE A 236 -0.12 -7.13 11.13
N SER A 237 -1.27 -7.69 11.50
CA SER A 237 -1.67 -9.04 11.11
C SER A 237 -2.80 -9.02 10.07
N LEU A 238 -2.78 -10.02 9.19
CA LEU A 238 -3.84 -10.31 8.24
C LEU A 238 -5.16 -10.68 8.95
N TYR A 239 -5.06 -11.20 10.18
CA TYR A 239 -6.19 -11.71 10.94
C TYR A 239 -6.81 -10.69 11.88
N ASP A 240 -6.14 -9.55 12.09
CA ASP A 240 -6.66 -8.49 12.94
C ASP A 240 -7.90 -7.83 12.32
N GLU A 241 -8.86 -7.49 13.18
CA GLU A 241 -9.94 -6.57 12.80
C GLU A 241 -9.44 -5.14 12.93
N SER A 242 -9.59 -4.36 11.87
CA SER A 242 -9.15 -2.97 11.82
C SER A 242 -10.17 -2.12 11.08
N ASP A 243 -10.47 -0.95 11.61
CA ASP A 243 -11.29 0.04 10.93
C ASP A 243 -10.48 0.66 9.78
N PRO A 244 -10.93 0.57 8.50
CA PRO A 244 -10.28 1.25 7.39
C PRO A 244 -10.48 2.78 7.42
N GLU A 245 -11.23 3.33 8.38
CA GLU A 245 -11.55 4.75 8.55
C GLU A 245 -12.02 5.36 7.22
N THR A 246 -12.99 4.73 6.55
CA THR A 246 -13.43 5.13 5.20
C THR A 246 -14.09 6.52 5.20
N SER A 247 -14.61 6.95 6.35
CA SER A 247 -15.17 8.30 6.56
C SER A 247 -14.15 9.43 6.35
N LEU A 248 -12.83 9.12 6.40
CA LEU A 248 -11.76 10.09 6.09
C LEU A 248 -11.64 10.40 4.60
N ASP A 249 -12.34 9.67 3.74
CA ASP A 249 -12.36 9.95 2.30
C ASP A 249 -13.40 11.03 1.93
N GLU A 250 -14.22 11.44 2.91
CA GLU A 250 -15.35 12.34 2.74
C GLU A 250 -15.19 13.62 3.58
N HIS A 251 -15.73 14.72 3.07
CA HIS A 251 -15.77 15.97 3.82
C HIS A 251 -16.75 15.84 4.98
N THR A 252 -16.24 15.73 6.20
CA THR A 252 -17.04 15.75 7.43
C THR A 252 -16.95 17.12 8.10
N TRP A 253 -18.10 17.76 8.31
CA TRP A 253 -18.14 19.03 9.03
C TRP A 253 -17.83 18.78 10.50
N ARG A 254 -16.71 19.32 10.99
CA ARG A 254 -16.41 19.35 12.43
C ARG A 254 -16.99 20.63 12.99
N ALA A 255 -18.10 20.52 13.72
CA ALA A 255 -18.46 21.55 14.69
C ALA A 255 -17.27 21.70 15.63
N ARG A 256 -16.56 22.83 15.60
CA ARG A 256 -15.63 23.16 16.70
C ARG A 256 -16.47 23.12 17.99
N ARG A 257 -16.19 22.15 18.86
CA ARG A 257 -16.61 22.22 20.27
C ARG A 257 -15.66 23.15 20.99
#